data_AF-A0A7W4KA44-F1
#
_entry.id   AF-A0A7W4KA44-F1
#
_cell.length_a   1.000
_cell.length_b   1.000
_cell.length_c   1.000
_cell.angle_alpha   90.00
_cell.angle_beta   90.00
_cell.angle_gamma   90.00
#
_symmetry.space_group_name_H-M   'P 1'
#
loop_
_entity.id
_entity.type
_entity.pdbx_description
1 polymer ?
#
loop_
_entity_poly.entity_id
_entity_poly.type
_entity_poly.pdbx_seq_one_letter_code
_entity_poly.pdbx_strand_id
1 'polypeptide(L)'
;MVLRRWSQDARLSLARLPSLAGLGRVPPAPVHAIRDLWPGDPASGARLVKGSLTHAGVTRRIGPGRWEDLSYPERFRAHLHGFTWLRDLRAVGTDSARLQARALVNDWLSHPPTDPMVRDCAVTGARLASWLGHYDFFAASADDAFRQRLMTRLLTEGRTLAALLPPDSHDWRVLTAFKGLLAAAVAMPDHNGFLARFMRYIDGELARQVLQDGCHVQRSPEIQFLALRELAEMRVMLQAAQIAVPDSLALALDRMSPVLRALRHGDGGLALFNGSHAGSVAMIEMVLSQATRARVVATAMPDGGFIRLQVGRSLLLVDAAAPPPPGFDEEAHAGTLSFEFSVARQRLIVNCGAGQLPEWRRALRESAAHSLLVLEDSSSSDFAPQGGIQRRPAHVTVEQFAQDGSHWLDLAHDGYHASFGASWRRRLYLGDGGENLRGEEVVEGERLQSFVLRFHLHPSVEAELDADAQVIVLDVGGRIWRFRADGGIVGLEESVYFGGTAPERTRQIVVRVRPGDGEGPAESPPIAVETEPGTEMAGESPGTESAENGGVAPVATEDSASEQPAAEEAPAPAPSTPEVAASGPTEAGGRTRQVVRWALMRTDG
;
A
#
# COMPACT_ATOMS: atom_id res chain seq x y z
N MET A 1 -2.69 5.55 31.09
CA MET A 1 -3.86 4.87 30.46
C MET A 1 -5.14 4.95 31.30
N VAL A 2 -5.10 4.73 32.62
CA VAL A 2 -6.29 4.70 33.49
C VAL A 2 -7.08 6.03 33.45
N LEU A 3 -6.44 7.18 33.65
CA LEU A 3 -7.12 8.50 33.59
C LEU A 3 -7.79 8.81 32.24
N ARG A 4 -7.18 8.37 31.11
CA ARG A 4 -7.76 8.54 29.76
C ARG A 4 -9.02 7.68 29.62
N ARG A 5 -8.99 6.42 30.07
CA ARG A 5 -10.14 5.51 30.06
C ARG A 5 -11.29 6.02 30.93
N TRP A 6 -11.01 6.47 32.15
CA TRP A 6 -12.03 7.08 33.02
C TRP A 6 -12.68 8.32 32.39
N SER A 7 -11.86 9.19 31.76
CA SER A 7 -12.39 10.36 31.05
C SER A 7 -13.21 9.99 29.81
N GLN A 8 -12.88 8.90 29.14
CA GLN A 8 -13.59 8.38 27.98
C GLN A 8 -14.92 7.72 28.39
N ASP A 9 -14.92 6.91 29.45
CA ASP A 9 -16.12 6.27 29.99
C ASP A 9 -17.13 7.31 30.51
N ALA A 10 -16.64 8.38 31.15
CA ALA A 10 -17.47 9.52 31.53
C ALA A 10 -18.07 10.24 30.30
N ARG A 11 -17.27 10.48 29.25
CA ARG A 11 -17.76 11.08 27.99
C ARG A 11 -18.74 10.18 27.26
N LEU A 12 -18.52 8.87 27.25
CA LEU A 12 -19.43 7.89 26.65
C LEU A 12 -20.75 7.82 27.41
N SER A 13 -20.70 7.92 28.73
CA SER A 13 -21.90 8.00 29.58
C SER A 13 -22.69 9.28 29.28
N LEU A 14 -22.01 10.43 29.18
CA LEU A 14 -22.61 11.71 28.80
C LEU A 14 -23.16 11.70 27.36
N ALA A 15 -22.48 11.06 26.41
CA ALA A 15 -22.89 10.97 25.01
C ALA A 15 -24.22 10.22 24.83
N ARG A 16 -24.55 9.31 25.76
CA ARG A 16 -25.78 8.51 25.77
C ARG A 16 -26.95 9.18 26.48
N LEU A 17 -26.73 10.29 27.20
CA LEU A 17 -27.80 11.00 27.87
C LEU A 17 -28.75 11.64 26.85
N PRO A 18 -30.08 11.64 27.11
CA PRO A 18 -31.03 12.41 26.33
C PRO A 18 -30.58 13.88 26.26
N SER A 19 -30.86 14.56 25.14
CA SER A 19 -30.69 16.02 25.11
C SER A 19 -31.66 16.63 26.13
N LEU A 20 -31.14 16.95 27.32
CA LEU A 20 -31.86 17.72 28.33
C LEU A 20 -32.03 19.16 27.81
N ALA A 21 -33.11 19.82 28.22
CA ALA A 21 -33.35 21.22 27.88
C ALA A 21 -32.10 22.06 28.20
N GLY A 22 -31.46 22.61 27.14
CA GLY A 22 -30.22 23.38 27.21
C GLY A 22 -29.01 22.79 26.46
N LEU A 23 -28.99 21.48 26.15
CA LEU A 23 -27.90 20.82 25.43
C LEU A 23 -28.22 20.58 23.94
N GLY A 24 -28.53 21.66 23.21
CA GLY A 24 -28.78 21.65 21.76
C GLY A 24 -30.00 20.81 21.33
N ARG A 25 -31.02 21.47 20.76
CA ARG A 25 -32.19 20.77 20.22
C ARG A 25 -31.76 19.86 19.05
N VAL A 26 -32.38 18.69 18.92
CA VAL A 26 -32.22 17.86 17.71
C VAL A 26 -32.90 18.59 16.56
N PRO A 27 -32.19 18.91 15.46
CA PRO A 27 -32.83 19.53 14.31
C PRO A 27 -33.75 18.52 13.59
N PRO A 28 -34.86 18.98 12.98
CA PRO A 28 -35.82 18.08 12.32
C PRO A 28 -35.27 17.41 11.04
N ALA A 29 -34.24 18.00 10.44
CA ALA A 29 -33.51 17.51 9.27
C ALA A 29 -32.07 18.07 9.29
N PRO A 30 -31.14 17.56 8.47
CA PRO A 30 -29.81 18.16 8.30
C PRO A 30 -29.94 19.62 7.88
N VAL A 31 -29.20 20.51 8.56
CA VAL A 31 -29.19 21.95 8.24
C VAL A 31 -28.53 22.20 6.88
N HIS A 32 -27.39 21.55 6.65
CA HIS A 32 -26.74 21.51 5.34
C HIS A 32 -26.89 20.12 4.75
N ALA A 33 -27.30 20.06 3.48
CA ALA A 33 -27.35 18.81 2.75
C ALA A 33 -25.94 18.32 2.43
N ILE A 34 -25.68 17.06 2.77
CA ILE A 34 -24.45 16.36 2.43
C ILE A 34 -24.78 15.41 1.28
N ARG A 35 -23.89 15.31 0.30
CA ARG A 35 -24.02 14.37 -0.80
C ARG A 35 -22.82 13.45 -0.82
N ASP A 36 -23.07 12.14 -0.93
CA ASP A 36 -22.04 11.20 -1.33
C ASP A 36 -21.61 11.53 -2.78
N LEU A 37 -20.31 11.63 -3.00
CA LEU A 37 -19.72 12.00 -4.28
C LEU A 37 -19.57 10.80 -5.22
N TRP A 38 -19.61 9.60 -4.66
CA TRP A 38 -19.17 8.41 -5.34
C TRP A 38 -20.35 7.62 -5.93
N PRO A 39 -20.18 7.05 -7.14
CA PRO A 39 -21.20 6.20 -7.73
C PRO A 39 -21.36 4.92 -6.91
N GLY A 40 -22.60 4.43 -6.85
CA GLY A 40 -22.88 3.08 -6.40
C GLY A 40 -22.92 2.09 -7.57
N ASP A 41 -22.99 0.81 -7.24
CA ASP A 41 -23.17 -0.31 -8.18
C ASP A 41 -24.66 -0.69 -8.27
N PRO A 42 -25.35 -0.41 -9.40
CA PRO A 42 -26.75 -0.78 -9.59
C PRO A 42 -27.02 -2.30 -9.48
N ALA A 43 -26.05 -3.15 -9.85
CA ALA A 43 -26.22 -4.60 -9.77
C ALA A 43 -26.22 -5.07 -8.31
N SER A 44 -25.34 -4.52 -7.49
CA SER A 44 -25.35 -4.71 -6.03
C SER A 44 -26.63 -4.16 -5.40
N GLY A 45 -27.08 -2.98 -5.83
CA GLY A 45 -28.34 -2.39 -5.41
C GLY A 45 -29.55 -3.28 -5.72
N ALA A 46 -29.61 -3.88 -6.91
CA ALA A 46 -30.67 -4.79 -7.30
C ALA A 46 -30.70 -6.07 -6.44
N ARG A 47 -29.54 -6.57 -5.97
CA ARG A 47 -29.47 -7.66 -4.98
C ARG A 47 -29.99 -7.23 -3.61
N LEU A 48 -29.68 -6.00 -3.18
CA LEU A 48 -30.13 -5.43 -1.92
C LEU A 48 -31.65 -5.22 -1.88
N VAL A 49 -32.26 -4.82 -2.99
CA VAL A 49 -33.74 -4.80 -3.14
C VAL A 49 -34.35 -6.16 -2.85
N LYS A 50 -33.67 -7.24 -3.22
CA LYS A 50 -34.07 -8.63 -2.92
C LYS A 50 -33.64 -9.10 -1.52
N GLY A 51 -33.09 -8.22 -0.69
CA GLY A 51 -32.67 -8.52 0.69
C GLY A 51 -31.34 -9.26 0.82
N SER A 52 -30.43 -9.16 -0.17
CA SER A 52 -29.10 -9.78 -0.14
C SER A 52 -27.99 -8.74 -0.34
N LEU A 53 -26.93 -8.84 0.46
CA LEU A 53 -25.75 -7.98 0.40
C LEU A 53 -24.52 -8.83 0.05
N THR A 54 -23.66 -8.30 -0.83
CA THR A 54 -22.39 -8.92 -1.21
C THR A 54 -21.25 -7.97 -0.80
N HIS A 55 -20.29 -8.48 -0.04
CA HIS A 55 -19.09 -7.73 0.32
C HIS A 55 -17.91 -8.67 0.58
N ALA A 56 -16.72 -8.31 0.10
CA ALA A 56 -15.49 -9.11 0.22
C ALA A 56 -15.74 -10.59 -0.16
N GLY A 57 -16.29 -10.82 -1.36
CA GLY A 57 -16.59 -12.16 -1.88
C GLY A 57 -17.74 -12.91 -1.20
N VAL A 58 -18.30 -12.39 -0.11
CA VAL A 58 -19.33 -13.07 0.68
C VAL A 58 -20.71 -12.47 0.43
N THR A 59 -21.69 -13.32 0.10
CA THR A 59 -23.09 -12.91 -0.08
C THR A 59 -23.96 -13.46 1.04
N ARG A 60 -24.68 -12.59 1.74
CA ARG A 60 -25.60 -12.94 2.84
C ARG A 60 -26.95 -12.24 2.71
N ARG A 61 -27.98 -12.84 3.31
CA ARG A 61 -29.29 -12.19 3.50
C ARG A 61 -29.20 -11.16 4.62
N ILE A 62 -29.82 -10.01 4.46
CA ILE A 62 -29.79 -8.93 5.48
C ILE A 62 -31.21 -8.47 5.83
N GLY A 63 -31.34 -7.74 6.94
CA GLY A 63 -32.60 -7.18 7.42
C GLY A 63 -33.01 -7.74 8.80
N PRO A 64 -34.33 -7.75 9.10
CA PRO A 64 -34.84 -8.10 10.43
C PRO A 64 -34.28 -9.41 10.97
N GLY A 65 -33.77 -9.35 12.20
CA GLY A 65 -33.19 -10.51 12.91
C GLY A 65 -31.82 -10.97 12.40
N ARG A 66 -31.18 -10.27 11.45
CA ARG A 66 -29.90 -10.67 10.85
C ARG A 66 -28.76 -9.68 11.05
N TRP A 67 -28.99 -8.60 11.78
CA TRP A 67 -27.96 -7.58 12.04
C TRP A 67 -26.82 -8.11 12.92
N GLU A 68 -27.09 -9.08 13.78
CA GLU A 68 -26.13 -9.63 14.76
C GLU A 68 -25.73 -11.08 14.44
N ASP A 69 -25.87 -11.50 13.19
CA ASP A 69 -25.49 -12.85 12.78
C ASP A 69 -23.96 -13.02 12.87
N LEU A 70 -23.51 -13.71 13.93
CA LEU A 70 -22.09 -13.94 14.19
C LEU A 70 -21.43 -14.88 13.18
N SER A 71 -22.20 -15.57 12.32
CA SER A 71 -21.63 -16.33 11.19
C SER A 71 -21.08 -15.43 10.08
N TYR A 72 -21.34 -14.12 10.15
CA TYR A 72 -20.84 -13.16 9.17
C TYR A 72 -19.38 -12.81 9.48
N PRO A 73 -18.48 -12.88 8.47
CA PRO A 73 -17.10 -12.44 8.64
C PRO A 73 -17.01 -10.99 9.13
N GLU A 74 -15.97 -10.68 9.89
CA GLU A 74 -15.80 -9.38 10.51
C GLU A 74 -15.89 -8.21 9.52
N ARG A 75 -15.17 -8.28 8.39
CA ARG A 75 -15.24 -7.27 7.31
C ARG A 75 -16.66 -7.11 6.75
N PHE A 76 -17.42 -8.19 6.64
CA PHE A 76 -18.82 -8.14 6.20
C PHE A 76 -19.69 -7.43 7.23
N ARG A 77 -19.53 -7.73 8.54
CA ARG A 77 -20.27 -7.05 9.62
C ARG A 77 -19.94 -5.56 9.69
N ALA A 78 -18.67 -5.19 9.54
CA ALA A 78 -18.23 -3.80 9.47
C ALA A 78 -18.92 -3.06 8.30
N HIS A 79 -18.94 -3.66 7.11
CA HIS A 79 -19.61 -3.09 5.94
C HIS A 79 -21.14 -3.01 6.12
N LEU A 80 -21.76 -4.05 6.68
CA LEU A 80 -23.20 -4.10 6.98
C LEU A 80 -23.61 -2.92 7.88
N HIS A 81 -22.89 -2.72 8.99
CA HIS A 81 -23.18 -1.67 9.96
C HIS A 81 -22.68 -0.28 9.57
N GLY A 82 -21.82 -0.18 8.55
CA GLY A 82 -21.34 1.07 7.98
C GLY A 82 -22.30 1.69 6.96
N PHE A 83 -23.30 0.95 6.46
CA PHE A 83 -24.32 1.44 5.52
C PHE A 83 -23.79 2.04 4.21
N THR A 84 -22.52 1.82 3.85
CA THR A 84 -21.95 2.40 2.62
C THR A 84 -22.63 1.87 1.37
N TRP A 85 -23.26 0.68 1.45
CA TRP A 85 -24.12 0.08 0.42
C TRP A 85 -25.42 0.88 0.11
N LEU A 86 -25.75 1.92 0.88
CA LEU A 86 -26.87 2.82 0.53
C LEU A 86 -26.65 3.50 -0.83
N ARG A 87 -25.41 3.73 -1.23
CA ARG A 87 -25.06 4.25 -2.56
C ARG A 87 -25.51 3.32 -3.68
N ASP A 88 -25.44 2.02 -3.46
CA ASP A 88 -25.79 1.00 -4.45
C ASP A 88 -27.32 0.97 -4.64
N LEU A 89 -28.08 1.06 -3.55
CA LEU A 89 -29.54 1.21 -3.61
C LEU A 89 -29.94 2.51 -4.32
N ARG A 90 -29.25 3.63 -4.04
CA ARG A 90 -29.49 4.90 -4.74
C ARG A 90 -29.22 4.78 -6.23
N ALA A 91 -28.16 4.06 -6.62
CA ALA A 91 -27.76 3.85 -8.01
C ALA A 91 -28.79 3.04 -8.84
N VAL A 92 -29.66 2.25 -8.20
CA VAL A 92 -30.77 1.56 -8.89
C VAL A 92 -31.80 2.56 -9.45
N GLY A 93 -32.00 3.70 -8.78
CA GLY A 93 -32.89 4.76 -9.26
C GLY A 93 -34.39 4.41 -9.25
N THR A 94 -34.84 3.43 -8.45
CA THR A 94 -36.26 3.02 -8.37
C THR A 94 -36.90 3.34 -7.02
N ASP A 95 -38.22 3.43 -7.01
CA ASP A 95 -39.03 3.58 -5.80
C ASP A 95 -38.81 2.42 -4.82
N SER A 96 -38.76 1.19 -5.35
CA SER A 96 -38.51 -0.02 -4.57
C SER A 96 -37.18 0.02 -3.82
N ALA A 97 -36.11 0.53 -4.45
CA ALA A 97 -34.81 0.67 -3.80
C ALA A 97 -34.83 1.74 -2.71
N ARG A 98 -35.56 2.84 -2.93
CA ARG A 98 -35.77 3.89 -1.91
C ARG A 98 -36.53 3.36 -0.69
N LEU A 99 -37.62 2.63 -0.92
CA LEU A 99 -38.42 2.01 0.14
C LEU A 99 -37.62 0.94 0.89
N GLN A 100 -36.82 0.14 0.18
CA GLN A 100 -35.94 -0.85 0.81
C GLN A 100 -34.87 -0.21 1.68
N ALA A 101 -34.21 0.86 1.21
CA ALA A 101 -33.25 1.61 2.01
C ALA A 101 -33.90 2.13 3.31
N ARG A 102 -35.09 2.73 3.19
CA ARG A 102 -35.87 3.20 4.34
C ARG A 102 -36.24 2.07 5.30
N ALA A 103 -36.69 0.93 4.77
CA ALA A 103 -37.09 -0.22 5.58
C ALA A 103 -35.91 -0.78 6.38
N LEU A 104 -34.75 -0.97 5.74
CA LEU A 104 -33.53 -1.46 6.40
C LEU A 104 -33.02 -0.48 7.46
N VAL A 105 -32.99 0.82 7.18
CA VAL A 105 -32.61 1.82 8.17
C VAL A 105 -33.63 1.88 9.32
N ASN A 106 -34.93 1.84 9.03
CA ASN A 106 -35.96 1.86 10.06
C ASN A 106 -35.89 0.64 10.98
N ASP A 107 -35.65 -0.54 10.43
CA ASP A 107 -35.48 -1.77 11.20
C ASP A 107 -34.27 -1.68 12.14
N TRP A 108 -33.13 -1.22 11.62
CA TRP A 108 -31.94 -0.97 12.43
C TRP A 108 -32.18 0.08 13.53
N LEU A 109 -32.92 1.15 13.24
CA LEU A 109 -33.26 2.18 14.24
C LEU A 109 -34.21 1.65 15.32
N SER A 110 -35.12 0.75 14.96
CA SER A 110 -36.10 0.15 15.86
C SER A 110 -35.46 -0.92 16.74
N HIS A 111 -34.45 -1.62 16.22
CA HIS A 111 -33.70 -2.66 16.90
C HIS A 111 -32.18 -2.41 16.79
N PRO A 112 -31.65 -1.37 17.45
CA PRO A 112 -30.23 -1.05 17.37
C PRO A 112 -29.38 -2.25 17.82
N PRO A 113 -28.50 -2.78 16.96
CA PRO A 113 -27.71 -3.96 17.30
C PRO A 113 -26.75 -3.65 18.45
N THR A 114 -26.46 -4.67 19.26
CA THR A 114 -25.54 -4.63 20.40
C THR A 114 -24.13 -5.08 20.06
N ASP A 115 -23.92 -5.61 18.86
CA ASP A 115 -22.62 -5.99 18.31
C ASP A 115 -21.56 -4.90 18.60
N PRO A 116 -20.42 -5.25 19.25
CA PRO A 116 -19.34 -4.29 19.51
C PRO A 116 -18.87 -3.52 18.27
N MET A 117 -18.95 -4.14 17.09
CA MET A 117 -18.62 -3.53 15.79
C MET A 117 -19.42 -2.27 15.50
N VAL A 118 -20.65 -2.17 16.01
CA VAL A 118 -21.48 -0.96 15.85
C VAL A 118 -20.83 0.26 16.47
N ARG A 119 -20.04 0.08 17.53
CA ARG A 119 -19.36 1.16 18.26
C ARG A 119 -17.93 1.37 17.81
N ASP A 120 -17.45 0.64 16.82
CA ASP A 120 -16.17 0.94 16.19
C ASP A 120 -16.20 2.35 15.56
N CYS A 121 -15.09 3.08 15.69
CA CYS A 121 -15.00 4.46 15.21
C CYS A 121 -15.22 4.56 13.70
N ALA A 122 -14.58 3.69 12.93
CA ALA A 122 -14.66 3.73 11.48
C ALA A 122 -16.04 3.29 11.00
N VAL A 123 -16.62 2.23 11.58
CA VAL A 123 -17.97 1.77 11.25
C VAL A 123 -19.01 2.84 11.59
N THR A 124 -18.89 3.48 12.75
CA THR A 124 -19.77 4.59 13.15
C THR A 124 -19.62 5.79 12.21
N GLY A 125 -18.39 6.15 11.85
CA GLY A 125 -18.13 7.24 10.91
C GLY A 125 -18.71 6.96 9.51
N ALA A 126 -18.52 5.75 9.01
CA ALA A 126 -19.10 5.30 7.75
C ALA A 126 -20.63 5.38 7.77
N ARG A 127 -21.26 4.94 8.87
CA ARG A 127 -22.73 4.99 9.06
C ARG A 127 -23.24 6.42 9.05
N LEU A 128 -22.61 7.32 9.82
CA LEU A 128 -22.96 8.74 9.85
C LEU A 128 -22.85 9.37 8.46
N ALA A 129 -21.73 9.20 7.79
CA ALA A 129 -21.50 9.73 6.45
C ALA A 129 -22.51 9.17 5.44
N SER A 130 -22.81 7.87 5.48
CA SER A 130 -23.73 7.23 4.55
C SER A 130 -25.19 7.67 4.77
N TRP A 131 -25.64 7.75 6.03
CA TRP A 131 -27.00 8.21 6.33
C TRP A 131 -27.21 9.67 5.96
N LEU A 132 -26.23 10.53 6.26
CA LEU A 132 -26.32 11.95 5.94
C LEU A 132 -26.17 12.20 4.43
N GLY A 133 -25.22 11.53 3.77
CA GLY A 133 -24.94 11.64 2.34
C GLY A 133 -26.05 11.11 1.43
N HIS A 134 -26.95 10.29 1.97
CA HIS A 134 -28.13 9.76 1.28
C HIS A 134 -29.46 10.15 1.93
N TYR A 135 -29.47 11.17 2.80
CA TYR A 135 -30.68 11.60 3.51
C TYR A 135 -31.82 11.99 2.55
N ASP A 136 -31.48 12.73 1.48
CA ASP A 136 -32.42 13.15 0.43
C ASP A 136 -33.07 11.96 -0.29
N PHE A 137 -32.33 10.86 -0.43
CA PHE A 137 -32.80 9.64 -1.07
C PHE A 137 -33.84 8.91 -0.22
N PHE A 138 -33.51 8.47 1.00
CA PHE A 138 -34.41 7.57 1.74
C PHE A 138 -35.25 8.27 2.83
N ALA A 139 -34.77 9.39 3.38
CA ALA A 139 -35.35 10.00 4.59
C ALA A 139 -36.20 11.24 4.32
N ALA A 140 -35.85 12.08 3.33
CA ALA A 140 -36.55 13.35 3.09
C ALA A 140 -38.05 13.17 2.84
N SER A 141 -38.45 12.15 2.09
CA SER A 141 -39.86 11.81 1.80
C SER A 141 -40.52 10.86 2.80
N ALA A 142 -39.87 10.56 3.94
CA ALA A 142 -40.47 9.72 4.98
C ALA A 142 -41.48 10.51 5.84
N ASP A 143 -42.14 9.84 6.80
CA ASP A 143 -42.95 10.53 7.81
C ASP A 143 -42.08 11.26 8.85
N ASP A 144 -42.69 12.19 9.59
CA ASP A 144 -42.01 12.98 10.63
C ASP A 144 -41.44 12.10 11.75
N ALA A 145 -42.13 11.01 12.11
CA ALA A 145 -41.70 10.14 13.20
C ALA A 145 -40.38 9.44 12.85
N PHE A 146 -40.23 8.95 11.61
CA PHE A 146 -39.00 8.38 11.09
C PHE A 146 -37.88 9.41 11.06
N ARG A 147 -38.12 10.61 10.50
CA ARG A 147 -37.11 11.68 10.46
C ARG A 147 -36.61 12.06 11.85
N GLN A 148 -37.51 12.20 12.81
CA GLN A 148 -37.15 12.50 14.20
C GLN A 148 -36.32 11.38 14.86
N ARG A 149 -36.69 10.11 14.66
CA ARG A 149 -35.89 8.97 15.16
C ARG A 149 -34.49 8.94 14.53
N LEU A 150 -34.39 9.14 13.22
CA LEU A 150 -33.13 9.16 12.49
C LEU A 150 -32.23 10.31 12.98
N MET A 151 -32.74 11.53 13.05
CA MET A 151 -31.97 12.70 13.51
C MET A 151 -31.53 12.57 14.97
N THR A 152 -32.39 12.02 15.83
CA THR A 152 -32.04 11.71 17.22
C THR A 152 -30.89 10.69 17.27
N ARG A 153 -30.95 9.64 16.45
CA ARG A 153 -29.89 8.63 16.39
C ARG A 153 -28.59 9.21 15.83
N LEU A 154 -28.63 9.98 14.75
CA LEU A 154 -27.47 10.67 14.18
C LEU A 154 -26.75 11.52 15.23
N LEU A 155 -27.50 12.23 16.07
CA LEU A 155 -26.92 13.01 17.17
C LEU A 155 -26.22 12.11 18.21
N THR A 156 -26.86 11.03 18.64
CA THR A 156 -26.26 10.07 19.60
C THR A 156 -25.00 9.39 19.04
N GLU A 157 -25.04 8.98 17.77
CA GLU A 157 -23.91 8.38 17.06
C GLU A 157 -22.75 9.40 16.92
N GLY A 158 -23.04 10.65 16.54
CA GLY A 158 -22.05 11.72 16.47
C GLY A 158 -21.39 12.03 17.81
N ARG A 159 -22.18 12.07 18.90
CA ARG A 159 -21.65 12.25 20.28
C ARG A 159 -20.78 11.08 20.71
N THR A 160 -21.21 9.86 20.39
CA THR A 160 -20.45 8.64 20.70
C THR A 160 -19.11 8.66 19.96
N LEU A 161 -19.13 8.94 18.65
CA LEU A 161 -17.92 9.03 17.84
C LEU A 161 -16.97 10.13 18.32
N ALA A 162 -17.51 11.32 18.64
CA ALA A 162 -16.71 12.40 19.20
C ALA A 162 -16.05 12.00 20.54
N ALA A 163 -16.73 11.22 21.37
CA ALA A 163 -16.16 10.70 22.63
C ALA A 163 -15.05 9.68 22.38
N LEU A 164 -15.18 8.83 21.35
CA LEU A 164 -14.21 7.79 21.01
C LEU A 164 -12.96 8.30 20.29
N LEU A 165 -13.06 9.38 19.51
CA LEU A 165 -11.91 9.94 18.77
C LEU A 165 -10.92 10.69 19.69
N PRO A 166 -9.60 10.65 19.46
CA PRO A 166 -8.91 9.71 18.59
C PRO A 166 -8.87 8.31 19.22
N PRO A 167 -8.94 7.25 18.39
CA PRO A 167 -8.88 5.86 18.85
C PRO A 167 -7.46 5.50 19.36
N ASP A 168 -7.28 4.24 19.78
CA ASP A 168 -5.96 3.72 20.16
C ASP A 168 -5.21 3.10 18.95
N SER A 169 -5.92 2.54 17.97
CA SER A 169 -5.39 2.03 16.70
C SER A 169 -5.59 3.04 15.56
N HIS A 170 -4.59 3.21 14.70
CA HIS A 170 -4.50 4.35 13.77
C HIS A 170 -4.38 3.95 12.28
N ASP A 171 -5.16 2.98 11.80
CA ASP A 171 -5.17 2.67 10.36
C ASP A 171 -5.98 3.69 9.52
N TRP A 172 -5.96 3.53 8.19
CA TRP A 172 -6.63 4.45 7.28
C TRP A 172 -8.13 4.65 7.55
N ARG A 173 -8.81 3.66 8.15
CA ARG A 173 -10.25 3.71 8.45
C ARG A 173 -10.56 4.77 9.50
N VAL A 174 -9.57 5.22 10.27
CA VAL A 174 -9.71 6.37 11.17
C VAL A 174 -10.07 7.64 10.38
N LEU A 175 -9.61 7.80 9.13
CA LEU A 175 -10.05 8.91 8.27
C LEU A 175 -11.54 8.82 7.95
N THR A 176 -12.10 7.62 7.80
CA THR A 176 -13.56 7.42 7.67
C THR A 176 -14.31 7.83 8.95
N ALA A 177 -13.71 7.59 10.12
CA ALA A 177 -14.25 8.08 11.39
C ALA A 177 -14.28 9.62 11.43
N PHE A 178 -13.18 10.30 11.06
CA PHE A 178 -13.14 11.75 10.97
C PHE A 178 -14.13 12.32 9.94
N LYS A 179 -14.27 11.67 8.77
CA LYS A 179 -15.27 12.04 7.76
C LYS A 179 -16.69 11.98 8.32
N GLY A 180 -17.05 10.92 9.03
CA GLY A 180 -18.36 10.81 9.66
C GLY A 180 -18.62 11.86 10.74
N LEU A 181 -17.62 12.19 11.54
CA LEU A 181 -17.72 13.26 12.53
C LEU A 181 -17.90 14.64 11.86
N LEU A 182 -17.15 14.91 10.78
CA LEU A 182 -17.30 16.12 10.00
C LEU A 182 -18.68 16.19 9.34
N ALA A 183 -19.19 15.08 8.82
CA ALA A 183 -20.54 15.02 8.27
C ALA A 183 -21.58 15.40 9.34
N ALA A 184 -21.46 14.86 10.56
CA ALA A 184 -22.33 15.25 11.67
C ALA A 184 -22.20 16.74 12.03
N ALA A 185 -20.99 17.31 11.99
CA ALA A 185 -20.75 18.73 12.24
C ALA A 185 -21.43 19.64 11.21
N VAL A 186 -21.31 19.30 9.92
CA VAL A 186 -21.93 20.05 8.81
C VAL A 186 -23.46 19.95 8.85
N ALA A 187 -23.99 18.76 9.14
CA ALA A 187 -25.42 18.52 9.22
C ALA A 187 -26.08 19.17 10.45
N MET A 188 -25.35 19.36 11.55
CA MET A 188 -25.87 19.85 12.84
C MET A 188 -24.95 20.94 13.43
N PRO A 189 -24.83 22.12 12.80
CA PRO A 189 -23.87 23.16 13.17
C PRO A 189 -24.05 23.71 14.59
N ASP A 190 -25.28 23.72 15.13
CA ASP A 190 -25.55 24.15 16.52
C ASP A 190 -24.84 23.26 17.56
N HIS A 191 -24.41 22.05 17.18
CA HIS A 191 -23.64 21.13 18.02
C HIS A 191 -22.14 21.28 17.76
N ASN A 192 -21.61 22.47 18.07
CA ASN A 192 -20.22 22.90 17.84
C ASN A 192 -19.13 21.92 18.31
N GLY A 193 -19.45 21.06 19.29
CA GLY A 193 -18.54 20.03 19.80
C GLY A 193 -18.01 19.06 18.73
N PHE A 194 -18.77 18.80 17.67
CA PHE A 194 -18.33 17.92 16.58
C PHE A 194 -17.21 18.55 15.78
N LEU A 195 -17.40 19.79 15.31
CA LEU A 195 -16.39 20.52 14.54
C LEU A 195 -15.13 20.78 15.38
N ALA A 196 -15.31 21.21 16.64
CA ALA A 196 -14.19 21.45 17.54
C ALA A 196 -13.36 20.17 17.77
N ARG A 197 -14.01 19.01 17.88
CA ARG A 197 -13.33 17.72 18.03
C ARG A 197 -12.61 17.30 16.75
N PHE A 198 -13.21 17.50 15.59
CA PHE A 198 -12.58 17.24 14.29
C PHE A 198 -11.31 18.10 14.14
N MET A 199 -11.43 19.42 14.25
CA MET A 199 -10.32 20.37 14.07
C MET A 199 -9.19 20.13 15.08
N ARG A 200 -9.51 19.68 16.29
CA ARG A 200 -8.50 19.41 17.33
C ARG A 200 -7.56 18.23 16.99
N TYR A 201 -8.03 17.22 16.25
CA TYR A 201 -7.29 15.96 16.10
C TYR A 201 -6.94 15.60 14.65
N ILE A 202 -7.57 16.21 13.65
CA ILE A 202 -7.32 15.86 12.24
C ILE A 202 -5.86 16.08 11.84
N ASP A 203 -5.24 17.18 12.25
CA ASP A 203 -3.83 17.48 11.92
C ASP A 203 -2.88 16.41 12.46
N GLY A 204 -3.11 15.98 13.70
CA GLY A 204 -2.32 14.94 14.34
C GLY A 204 -2.54 13.56 13.72
N GLU A 205 -3.73 13.28 13.18
CA GLU A 205 -4.00 12.04 12.46
C GLU A 205 -3.30 12.02 11.09
N LEU A 206 -3.41 13.10 10.33
CA LEU A 206 -2.76 13.24 9.03
C LEU A 206 -1.24 13.13 9.15
N ALA A 207 -0.65 13.75 10.18
CA ALA A 207 0.78 13.65 10.45
C ALA A 207 1.25 12.23 10.82
N ARG A 208 0.36 11.34 11.31
CA ARG A 208 0.68 9.93 11.56
C ARG A 208 0.58 9.07 10.31
N GLN A 209 -0.40 9.36 9.46
CA GLN A 209 -0.76 8.48 8.34
C GLN A 209 -0.09 8.86 7.03
N VAL A 210 0.19 10.14 6.79
CA VAL A 210 0.74 10.67 5.54
C VAL A 210 2.21 11.00 5.74
N LEU A 211 3.08 10.25 5.07
CA LEU A 211 4.53 10.45 5.10
C LEU A 211 4.94 11.73 4.37
N GLN A 212 6.21 12.11 4.50
CA GLN A 212 6.70 13.38 3.97
C GLN A 212 6.64 13.43 2.43
N ASP A 213 6.94 12.31 1.77
CA ASP A 213 6.78 12.11 0.32
C ASP A 213 5.32 11.96 -0.16
N GLY A 214 4.34 11.89 0.74
CA GLY A 214 2.92 11.72 0.44
C GLY A 214 2.44 10.27 0.37
N CYS A 215 3.28 9.28 0.63
CA CYS A 215 2.84 7.90 0.79
C CYS A 215 2.03 7.72 2.08
N HIS A 216 1.05 6.85 2.04
CA HIS A 216 0.37 6.38 3.23
C HIS A 216 1.26 5.37 3.96
N VAL A 217 1.38 5.50 5.29
CA VAL A 217 2.27 4.70 6.14
C VAL A 217 2.04 3.18 6.07
N GLN A 218 0.84 2.74 5.69
CA GLN A 218 0.52 1.32 5.49
C GLN A 218 1.08 0.72 4.18
N ARG A 219 1.77 1.52 3.35
CA ARG A 219 2.46 1.11 2.12
C ARG A 219 1.63 0.23 1.19
N SER A 220 0.36 0.61 0.97
CA SER A 220 -0.56 -0.09 0.09
C SER A 220 -1.17 0.86 -0.93
N PRO A 221 -1.05 0.61 -2.25
CA PRO A 221 -1.70 1.42 -3.28
C PRO A 221 -3.22 1.55 -3.09
N GLU A 222 -3.88 0.49 -2.64
CA GLU A 222 -5.32 0.51 -2.34
C GLU A 222 -5.63 1.44 -1.15
N ILE A 223 -4.83 1.34 -0.08
CA ILE A 223 -5.02 2.23 1.07
C ILE A 223 -4.70 3.68 0.71
N GLN A 224 -3.69 3.94 -0.13
CA GLN A 224 -3.41 5.26 -0.68
C GLN A 224 -4.65 5.84 -1.37
N PHE A 225 -5.31 5.04 -2.21
CA PHE A 225 -6.54 5.41 -2.89
C PHE A 225 -7.69 5.69 -1.91
N LEU A 226 -7.92 4.77 -0.96
CA LEU A 226 -9.01 4.89 0.01
C LEU A 226 -8.84 6.11 0.92
N ALA A 227 -7.63 6.31 1.46
CA ALA A 227 -7.34 7.48 2.28
C ALA A 227 -7.55 8.79 1.50
N LEU A 228 -7.01 8.90 0.28
CA LEU A 228 -7.20 10.08 -0.56
C LEU A 228 -8.68 10.36 -0.86
N ARG A 229 -9.47 9.30 -1.05
CA ARG A 229 -10.92 9.38 -1.25
C ARG A 229 -11.62 10.00 -0.05
N GLU A 230 -11.30 9.55 1.17
CA GLU A 230 -11.88 10.12 2.40
C GLU A 230 -11.50 11.61 2.56
N LEU A 231 -10.24 11.98 2.28
CA LEU A 231 -9.78 13.37 2.35
C LEU A 231 -10.51 14.27 1.33
N ALA A 232 -10.71 13.78 0.10
CA ALA A 232 -11.39 14.53 -0.95
C ALA A 232 -12.86 14.82 -0.57
N GLU A 233 -13.57 13.84 -0.02
CA GLU A 233 -14.93 14.04 0.50
C GLU A 233 -14.95 15.08 1.63
N MET A 234 -14.02 14.99 2.59
CA MET A 234 -13.95 15.95 3.71
C MET A 234 -13.74 17.38 3.21
N ARG A 235 -12.88 17.59 2.21
CA ARG A 235 -12.69 18.91 1.59
C ARG A 235 -13.98 19.45 1.00
N VAL A 236 -14.74 18.62 0.27
CA VAL A 236 -16.02 19.04 -0.33
C VAL A 236 -17.05 19.38 0.75
N MET A 237 -17.11 18.62 1.85
CA MET A 237 -17.99 18.94 2.99
C MET A 237 -17.65 20.28 3.64
N LEU A 238 -16.36 20.55 3.87
CA LEU A 238 -15.89 21.83 4.44
C LEU A 238 -16.25 23.00 3.54
N GLN A 239 -15.99 22.87 2.23
CA GLN A 239 -16.31 23.91 1.25
C GLN A 239 -17.81 24.17 1.13
N ALA A 240 -18.63 23.11 1.09
CA ALA A 240 -20.09 23.23 1.03
C ALA A 240 -20.67 23.92 2.27
N ALA A 241 -20.04 23.73 3.43
CA ALA A 241 -20.41 24.38 4.68
C ALA A 241 -19.74 25.75 4.89
N GLN A 242 -18.97 26.25 3.92
CA GLN A 242 -18.18 27.48 4.02
C GLN A 242 -17.22 27.50 5.23
N ILE A 243 -16.73 26.33 5.64
CA ILE A 243 -15.72 26.16 6.68
C ILE A 243 -14.34 26.14 6.02
N ALA A 244 -13.38 26.88 6.58
CA ALA A 244 -12.01 26.87 6.11
C ALA A 244 -11.41 25.45 6.15
N VAL A 245 -10.74 25.07 5.07
CA VAL A 245 -10.07 23.76 4.97
C VAL A 245 -8.78 23.82 5.78
N PRO A 246 -8.51 22.87 6.70
CA PRO A 246 -7.22 22.81 7.39
C PRO A 246 -6.06 22.69 6.42
N ASP A 247 -4.98 23.43 6.65
CA ASP A 247 -3.79 23.41 5.80
C ASP A 247 -3.17 22.01 5.70
N SER A 248 -3.20 21.25 6.80
CA SER A 248 -2.76 19.85 6.86
C SER A 248 -3.51 18.96 5.87
N LEU A 249 -4.82 19.14 5.74
CA LEU A 249 -5.69 18.38 4.84
C LEU A 249 -5.44 18.77 3.39
N ALA A 250 -5.31 20.06 3.11
CA ALA A 250 -4.95 20.55 1.78
C ALA A 250 -3.58 20.01 1.33
N LEU A 251 -2.58 20.08 2.21
CA LEU A 251 -1.23 19.57 1.97
C LEU A 251 -1.22 18.05 1.77
N ALA A 252 -1.98 17.30 2.57
CA ALA A 252 -2.12 15.85 2.43
C ALA A 252 -2.70 15.49 1.05
N LEU A 253 -3.76 16.16 0.59
CA LEU A 253 -4.34 15.95 -0.74
C LEU A 253 -3.32 16.21 -1.86
N ASP A 254 -2.55 17.29 -1.77
CA ASP A 254 -1.57 17.67 -2.79
C ASP A 254 -0.34 16.74 -2.81
N ARG A 255 0.05 16.16 -1.67
CA ARG A 255 1.16 15.18 -1.58
C ARG A 255 0.73 13.76 -1.95
N MET A 256 -0.44 13.32 -1.51
CA MET A 256 -0.92 11.96 -1.74
C MET A 256 -1.35 11.70 -3.18
N SER A 257 -1.80 12.74 -3.90
CA SER A 257 -2.30 12.58 -5.28
C SER A 257 -1.19 12.21 -6.28
N PRO A 258 0.00 12.84 -6.29
CA PRO A 258 1.13 12.40 -7.12
C PRO A 258 1.58 10.96 -6.84
N VAL A 259 1.58 10.54 -5.58
CA VAL A 259 1.90 9.17 -5.18
C VAL A 259 0.87 8.17 -5.73
N LEU A 260 -0.42 8.46 -5.58
CA LEU A 260 -1.47 7.59 -6.14
C LEU A 260 -1.32 7.44 -7.67
N ARG A 261 -0.90 8.50 -8.38
CA ARG A 261 -0.59 8.40 -9.81
C ARG A 261 0.65 7.56 -10.09
N ALA A 262 1.68 7.67 -9.25
CA ALA A 262 2.92 6.90 -9.41
C ALA A 262 2.72 5.40 -9.18
N LEU A 263 1.77 5.01 -8.32
CA LEU A 263 1.43 3.62 -8.02
C LEU A 263 0.49 2.96 -9.05
N ARG A 264 0.28 3.60 -10.21
CA ARG A 264 -0.54 3.06 -11.31
C ARG A 264 0.30 2.53 -12.46
N HIS A 265 -0.16 1.43 -13.04
CA HIS A 265 0.32 0.96 -14.34
C HIS A 265 -0.22 1.82 -15.48
N GLY A 266 0.32 1.63 -16.69
CA GLY A 266 -0.10 2.39 -17.87
C GLY A 266 -1.54 2.08 -18.33
N ASP A 267 -2.16 1.00 -17.84
CA ASP A 267 -3.60 0.75 -18.01
C ASP A 267 -4.48 1.64 -17.13
N GLY A 268 -3.88 2.35 -16.17
CA GLY A 268 -4.54 3.22 -15.22
C GLY A 268 -5.01 2.54 -13.93
N GLY A 269 -4.84 1.23 -13.80
CA GLY A 269 -5.11 0.50 -12.56
C GLY A 269 -3.93 0.56 -11.59
N LEU A 270 -4.17 0.27 -10.31
CA LEU A 270 -3.13 0.25 -9.27
C LEU A 270 -2.20 -0.96 -9.43
N ALA A 271 -0.98 -0.82 -8.92
CA ALA A 271 -0.07 -1.94 -8.66
C ALA A 271 -0.60 -2.82 -7.51
N LEU A 272 -0.20 -4.08 -7.48
CA LEU A 272 -0.77 -5.13 -6.62
C LEU A 272 0.12 -5.44 -5.40
N PHE A 273 0.74 -4.41 -4.83
CA PHE A 273 1.53 -4.52 -3.59
C PHE A 273 0.64 -4.42 -2.35
N ASN A 274 0.99 -5.13 -1.27
CA ASN A 274 0.47 -4.96 0.10
C ASN A 274 -1.06 -4.75 0.20
N GLY A 275 -1.85 -5.79 -0.03
CA GLY A 275 -3.30 -5.73 0.14
C GLY A 275 -4.04 -5.07 -1.04
N SER A 276 -3.34 -4.73 -2.12
CA SER A 276 -3.90 -3.98 -3.24
C SER A 276 -4.54 -4.87 -4.32
N HIS A 277 -5.42 -4.22 -5.07
CA HIS A 277 -6.06 -4.71 -6.29
C HIS A 277 -6.01 -3.63 -7.37
N ALA A 278 -6.20 -3.98 -8.65
CA ALA A 278 -6.06 -3.01 -9.74
C ALA A 278 -7.10 -1.88 -9.65
N GLY A 279 -8.27 -2.18 -9.08
CA GLY A 279 -9.34 -1.21 -8.84
C GLY A 279 -10.01 -0.71 -10.12
N SER A 280 -11.04 0.13 -9.94
CA SER A 280 -11.72 0.78 -11.07
C SER A 280 -10.95 2.03 -11.51
N VAL A 281 -10.45 2.02 -12.75
CA VAL A 281 -9.74 3.16 -13.35
C VAL A 281 -10.58 4.43 -13.30
N ALA A 282 -11.88 4.32 -13.63
CA ALA A 282 -12.80 5.46 -13.59
C ALA A 282 -12.95 6.04 -12.18
N MET A 283 -13.00 5.17 -11.16
CA MET A 283 -13.09 5.58 -9.77
C MET A 283 -11.80 6.27 -9.31
N ILE A 284 -10.63 5.73 -9.67
CA ILE A 284 -9.32 6.31 -9.34
C ILE A 284 -9.18 7.71 -9.96
N GLU A 285 -9.53 7.86 -11.25
CA GLU A 285 -9.52 9.16 -11.93
C GLU A 285 -10.48 10.16 -11.29
N MET A 286 -11.68 9.72 -10.93
CA MET A 286 -12.65 10.57 -10.27
C MET A 286 -12.13 11.05 -8.90
N VAL A 287 -11.55 10.17 -8.08
CA VAL A 287 -10.92 10.55 -6.80
C VAL A 287 -9.79 11.55 -7.02
N LEU A 288 -8.87 11.28 -7.97
CA LEU A 288 -7.78 12.20 -8.29
C LEU A 288 -8.30 13.58 -8.71
N SER A 289 -9.36 13.64 -9.53
CA SER A 289 -9.97 14.89 -9.97
C SER A 289 -10.61 15.68 -8.82
N GLN A 290 -11.19 14.96 -7.86
CA GLN A 290 -11.78 15.53 -6.64
C GLN A 290 -10.75 15.84 -5.58
N ALA A 291 -9.51 15.33 -5.67
CA ALA A 291 -8.44 15.51 -4.71
C ALA A 291 -7.51 16.67 -5.07
N THR A 292 -7.11 16.83 -6.33
CA THR A 292 -6.30 17.98 -6.74
C THR A 292 -6.41 18.24 -8.25
N ARG A 293 -6.24 19.49 -8.66
CA ARG A 293 -6.18 19.86 -10.08
C ARG A 293 -4.82 19.53 -10.70
N ALA A 294 -3.77 19.44 -9.88
CA ALA A 294 -2.42 19.13 -10.32
C ALA A 294 -2.36 17.71 -10.90
N ARG A 295 -1.75 17.56 -12.08
CA ARG A 295 -1.56 16.28 -12.77
C ARG A 295 -0.10 15.81 -12.70
N VAL A 296 0.51 16.01 -11.54
CA VAL A 296 1.89 15.60 -11.27
C VAL A 296 1.91 14.13 -10.85
N VAL A 297 2.93 13.41 -11.28
CA VAL A 297 3.27 12.04 -10.84
C VAL A 297 4.49 12.15 -9.93
N ALA A 298 4.48 11.45 -8.79
CA ALA A 298 5.64 11.44 -7.91
C ALA A 298 6.84 10.78 -8.61
N THR A 299 7.99 11.44 -8.57
CA THR A 299 9.25 10.95 -9.17
C THR A 299 10.06 10.10 -8.19
N ALA A 300 9.88 10.30 -6.89
CA ALA A 300 10.52 9.55 -5.82
C ALA A 300 9.54 9.35 -4.65
N MET A 301 9.64 8.20 -3.98
CA MET A 301 8.85 7.83 -2.80
C MET A 301 9.76 7.15 -1.75
N PRO A 302 10.79 7.83 -1.23
CA PRO A 302 11.79 7.22 -0.34
C PRO A 302 11.21 6.83 1.03
N ASP A 303 10.24 7.57 1.57
CA ASP A 303 9.63 7.26 2.86
C ASP A 303 8.61 6.12 2.73
N GLY A 304 7.85 6.11 1.63
CA GLY A 304 6.95 5.02 1.28
C GLY A 304 7.65 3.77 0.78
N GLY A 305 8.91 3.87 0.35
CA GLY A 305 9.72 2.75 -0.11
C GLY A 305 9.18 2.11 -1.39
N PHE A 306 8.72 2.92 -2.34
CA PHE A 306 8.32 2.46 -3.67
C PHE A 306 9.22 3.08 -4.73
N ILE A 307 9.61 2.28 -5.72
CA ILE A 307 10.38 2.76 -6.86
C ILE A 307 9.51 2.70 -8.11
N ARG A 308 9.52 3.78 -8.88
CA ARG A 308 8.89 3.88 -10.20
C ARG A 308 9.94 4.22 -11.24
N LEU A 309 10.23 3.30 -12.15
CA LEU A 309 11.11 3.53 -13.30
C LEU A 309 10.29 3.46 -14.57
N GLN A 310 10.31 4.53 -15.35
CA GLN A 310 9.62 4.59 -16.63
C GLN A 310 10.64 4.91 -17.73
N VAL A 311 10.82 3.97 -18.66
CA VAL A 311 11.75 4.08 -19.78
C VAL A 311 11.01 3.78 -21.07
N GLY A 312 10.92 4.77 -21.96
CA GLY A 312 10.10 4.68 -23.15
C GLY A 312 8.64 4.34 -22.80
N ARG A 313 8.18 3.18 -23.28
CA ARG A 313 6.83 2.66 -23.00
C ARG A 313 6.79 1.73 -21.80
N SER A 314 7.93 1.34 -21.25
CA SER A 314 8.02 0.36 -20.19
C SER A 314 8.00 1.02 -18.82
N LEU A 315 7.38 0.32 -17.88
CA LEU A 315 7.20 0.77 -16.52
C LEU A 315 7.51 -0.38 -15.58
N LEU A 316 8.48 -0.16 -14.70
CA LEU A 316 8.87 -1.04 -13.61
C LEU A 316 8.47 -0.38 -12.29
N LEU A 317 7.71 -1.09 -11.48
CA LEU A 317 7.34 -0.70 -10.12
C LEU A 317 7.92 -1.71 -9.13
N VAL A 318 8.50 -1.25 -8.02
CA VAL A 318 9.17 -2.13 -7.04
C VAL A 318 8.77 -1.75 -5.61
N ASP A 319 8.45 -2.74 -4.78
CA ASP A 319 8.34 -2.61 -3.32
C ASP A 319 9.74 -2.68 -2.71
N ALA A 320 10.29 -1.53 -2.36
CA ALA A 320 11.70 -1.35 -2.02
C ALA A 320 11.89 -0.90 -0.56
N ALA A 321 11.10 -1.39 0.38
CA ALA A 321 11.39 -1.16 1.80
C ALA A 321 10.88 -2.29 2.70
N ALA A 322 11.30 -2.24 3.96
CA ALA A 322 10.79 -3.12 5.01
C ALA A 322 9.27 -2.99 5.13
N PRO A 323 8.54 -4.07 5.49
CA PRO A 323 7.11 -3.98 5.69
C PRO A 323 6.70 -2.86 6.67
N PRO A 324 5.48 -2.28 6.54
CA PRO A 324 5.00 -1.21 7.41
C PRO A 324 5.24 -1.49 8.90
N PRO A 325 5.49 -0.46 9.72
CA PRO A 325 5.73 -0.64 11.15
C PRO A 325 4.55 -1.34 11.86
N PRO A 326 4.79 -2.02 12.99
CA PRO A 326 3.72 -2.69 13.75
C PRO A 326 2.53 -1.76 14.03
N GLY A 327 1.31 -2.26 13.79
CA GLY A 327 0.08 -1.49 13.92
C GLY A 327 -0.40 -0.83 12.61
N PHE A 328 0.43 -0.85 11.56
CA PHE A 328 0.09 -0.41 10.21
C PHE A 328 0.19 -1.53 9.17
N ASP A 329 0.48 -2.75 9.61
CA ASP A 329 0.88 -3.90 8.81
C ASP A 329 -0.20 -4.98 8.64
N GLU A 330 -1.46 -4.66 8.98
CA GLU A 330 -2.59 -5.61 8.85
C GLU A 330 -2.79 -6.10 7.40
N GLU A 331 -2.57 -5.23 6.42
CA GLU A 331 -2.67 -5.53 4.97
C GLU A 331 -1.31 -5.81 4.31
N ALA A 332 -0.22 -5.78 5.08
CA ALA A 332 1.12 -5.98 4.52
C ALA A 332 1.33 -7.43 4.06
N HIS A 333 2.08 -7.59 2.98
CA HIS A 333 2.46 -8.88 2.42
C HIS A 333 3.93 -9.20 2.71
N ALA A 334 4.31 -10.48 2.58
CA ALA A 334 5.70 -10.93 2.55
C ALA A 334 6.30 -10.70 1.15
N GLY A 335 6.06 -9.52 0.59
CA GLY A 335 6.35 -9.13 -0.79
C GLY A 335 7.54 -8.17 -0.94
N THR A 336 8.35 -7.98 0.11
CA THR A 336 9.53 -7.10 0.08
C THR A 336 10.46 -7.45 -1.09
N LEU A 337 10.84 -6.45 -1.87
CA LEU A 337 11.61 -6.54 -3.13
C LEU A 337 10.89 -7.21 -4.32
N SER A 338 9.58 -7.44 -4.22
CA SER A 338 8.77 -7.79 -5.39
C SER A 338 8.68 -6.63 -6.38
N PHE A 339 8.44 -6.96 -7.64
CA PHE A 339 8.23 -5.96 -8.68
C PHE A 339 7.08 -6.32 -9.62
N GLU A 340 6.58 -5.31 -10.32
CA GLU A 340 5.65 -5.44 -11.44
C GLU A 340 6.22 -4.72 -12.66
N PHE A 341 6.03 -5.31 -13.84
CA PHE A 341 6.54 -4.79 -15.10
C PHE A 341 5.44 -4.75 -16.16
N SER A 342 5.32 -3.62 -16.84
CA SER A 342 4.34 -3.41 -17.90
C SER A 342 4.92 -2.63 -19.07
N VAL A 343 4.37 -2.84 -20.26
CA VAL A 343 4.71 -2.09 -21.46
C VAL A 343 3.45 -1.44 -22.02
N ALA A 344 3.46 -0.11 -22.08
CA ALA A 344 2.29 0.72 -22.30
C ALA A 344 1.12 0.31 -21.38
N ARG A 345 0.03 -0.20 -21.95
CA ARG A 345 -1.16 -0.61 -21.20
C ARG A 345 -1.17 -2.11 -20.85
N GLN A 346 -0.17 -2.88 -21.29
CA GLN A 346 -0.12 -4.32 -21.07
C GLN A 346 0.78 -4.63 -19.88
N ARG A 347 0.24 -5.31 -18.86
CA ARG A 347 1.03 -5.83 -17.74
C ARG A 347 1.67 -7.15 -18.17
N LEU A 348 2.96 -7.32 -17.93
CA LEU A 348 3.68 -8.57 -18.20
C LEU A 348 3.84 -9.36 -16.92
N ILE A 349 4.70 -8.85 -16.03
CA ILE A 349 4.98 -9.43 -14.72
C ILE A 349 4.15 -8.68 -13.69
N VAL A 350 3.40 -9.40 -12.89
CA VAL A 350 2.52 -8.88 -11.84
C VAL A 350 2.79 -9.57 -10.50
N ASN A 351 2.19 -9.11 -9.41
CA ASN A 351 1.95 -9.94 -8.25
C ASN A 351 0.55 -10.57 -8.34
N CYS A 352 0.24 -11.56 -7.50
CA CYS A 352 -1.09 -12.16 -7.50
C CYS A 352 -2.17 -11.16 -7.06
N GLY A 353 -1.84 -10.18 -6.22
CA GLY A 353 -2.80 -9.27 -5.60
C GLY A 353 -3.49 -9.89 -4.39
N ALA A 354 -4.31 -9.10 -3.67
CA ALA A 354 -4.79 -9.48 -2.34
C ALA A 354 -6.05 -10.36 -2.31
N GLY A 355 -6.81 -10.38 -3.40
CA GLY A 355 -8.06 -11.12 -3.53
C GLY A 355 -9.17 -10.66 -2.59
N GLN A 356 -10.42 -10.96 -2.97
CA GLN A 356 -11.59 -10.60 -2.16
C GLN A 356 -12.07 -11.75 -1.27
N LEU A 357 -11.64 -12.98 -1.57
CA LEU A 357 -12.13 -14.20 -0.95
C LEU A 357 -11.38 -14.51 0.37
N PRO A 358 -12.07 -14.69 1.51
CA PRO A 358 -11.43 -14.92 2.81
C PRO A 358 -10.46 -16.10 2.85
N GLU A 359 -10.77 -17.18 2.14
CA GLU A 359 -9.96 -18.40 2.10
C GLU A 359 -8.61 -18.21 1.40
N TRP A 360 -8.50 -17.23 0.50
CA TRP A 360 -7.27 -16.90 -0.22
C TRP A 360 -6.42 -15.87 0.50
N ARG A 361 -6.99 -15.12 1.45
CA ARG A 361 -6.33 -13.97 2.07
C ARG A 361 -4.98 -14.33 2.68
N ARG A 362 -4.80 -15.50 3.29
CA ARG A 362 -3.51 -15.89 3.85
C ARG A 362 -2.49 -16.22 2.75
N ALA A 363 -2.85 -17.10 1.83
CA ALA A 363 -1.97 -17.56 0.75
C ALA A 363 -1.47 -16.40 -0.11
N LEU A 364 -2.33 -15.42 -0.41
CA LEU A 364 -1.98 -14.24 -1.19
C LEU A 364 -1.03 -13.27 -0.48
N ARG A 365 -0.83 -13.42 0.84
CA ARG A 365 0.17 -12.61 1.58
C ARG A 365 1.55 -13.23 1.59
N GLU A 366 1.68 -14.50 1.22
CA GLU A 366 2.96 -15.21 1.28
C GLU A 366 3.88 -14.81 0.12
N SER A 367 5.19 -14.99 0.31
CA SER A 367 6.20 -14.66 -0.70
C SER A 367 5.94 -15.39 -2.02
N ALA A 368 5.38 -16.60 -1.97
CA ALA A 368 5.02 -17.39 -3.16
C ALA A 368 3.93 -16.76 -4.06
N ALA A 369 3.22 -15.73 -3.59
CA ALA A 369 2.22 -14.99 -4.36
C ALA A 369 2.79 -13.72 -5.04
N HIS A 370 4.10 -13.51 -4.96
CA HIS A 370 4.78 -12.30 -5.40
C HIS A 370 5.91 -12.61 -6.38
N SER A 371 6.23 -11.67 -7.27
CA SER A 371 7.31 -11.82 -8.26
C SER A 371 8.69 -11.56 -7.63
N LEU A 372 9.17 -12.54 -6.86
CA LEU A 372 10.39 -12.48 -6.03
C LEU A 372 11.02 -13.86 -5.80
N LEU A 373 12.07 -13.92 -4.97
CA LEU A 373 12.74 -15.15 -4.53
C LEU A 373 12.06 -15.77 -3.29
N VAL A 374 11.71 -17.05 -3.39
CA VAL A 374 11.23 -17.88 -2.27
C VAL A 374 12.32 -18.88 -1.88
N LEU A 375 12.82 -18.78 -0.64
CA LEU A 375 13.92 -19.61 -0.12
C LEU A 375 13.37 -20.71 0.77
N GLU A 376 13.79 -21.96 0.54
CA GLU A 376 13.39 -23.14 1.33
C GLU A 376 11.87 -23.21 1.57
N ASP A 377 11.09 -22.97 0.50
CA ASP A 377 9.63 -22.92 0.50
C ASP A 377 9.01 -22.04 1.61
N SER A 378 9.74 -21.01 2.04
CA SER A 378 9.38 -20.15 3.16
C SER A 378 9.23 -18.70 2.75
N SER A 379 8.39 -17.96 3.47
CA SER A 379 8.22 -16.52 3.26
C SER A 379 9.27 -15.69 3.99
N SER A 380 9.60 -14.52 3.44
CA SER A 380 10.50 -13.55 4.08
C SER A 380 9.92 -12.90 5.33
N SER A 381 8.61 -13.04 5.55
CA SER A 381 7.87 -12.54 6.72
C SER A 381 6.84 -13.56 7.20
N ASP A 382 6.58 -13.56 8.50
CA ASP A 382 5.55 -14.40 9.15
C ASP A 382 4.39 -13.53 9.66
N PHE A 383 3.18 -14.09 9.70
CA PHE A 383 1.97 -13.37 10.12
C PHE A 383 1.47 -13.85 11.49
N ALA A 384 1.15 -12.90 12.36
CA ALA A 384 0.46 -13.19 13.62
C ALA A 384 -0.98 -13.65 13.35
N PRO A 385 -1.62 -14.40 14.28
CA PRO A 385 -3.03 -14.80 14.14
C PRO A 385 -3.99 -13.64 13.94
N GLN A 386 -3.66 -12.46 14.48
CA GLN A 386 -4.46 -11.22 14.35
C GLN A 386 -4.22 -10.48 13.02
N GLY A 387 -3.33 -10.98 12.15
CA GLY A 387 -3.10 -10.46 10.81
C GLY A 387 -1.96 -9.46 10.64
N GLY A 388 -1.32 -8.97 11.71
CA GLY A 388 -0.09 -8.18 11.60
C GLY A 388 1.14 -9.03 11.25
N ILE A 389 2.25 -8.41 10.86
CA ILE A 389 3.50 -9.13 10.60
C ILE A 389 4.24 -9.38 11.92
N GLN A 390 4.52 -10.64 12.22
CA GLN A 390 5.25 -11.07 13.41
C GLN A 390 6.77 -11.07 13.17
N ARG A 391 7.23 -11.72 12.10
CA ARG A 391 8.64 -11.71 11.67
C ARG A 391 8.74 -10.91 10.38
N ARG A 392 9.73 -10.02 10.30
CA ARG A 392 9.99 -9.17 9.13
C ARG A 392 11.50 -9.06 8.89
N PRO A 393 11.94 -8.73 7.67
CA PRO A 393 13.32 -8.30 7.43
C PRO A 393 13.64 -7.10 8.33
N ALA A 394 14.77 -7.17 9.05
CA ALA A 394 15.23 -6.09 9.92
C ALA A 394 16.00 -5.03 9.13
N HIS A 395 16.72 -5.46 8.09
CA HIS A 395 17.48 -4.58 7.23
C HIS A 395 17.02 -4.76 5.78
N VAL A 396 16.66 -3.64 5.15
CA VAL A 396 16.40 -3.56 3.72
C VAL A 396 17.25 -2.43 3.16
N THR A 397 18.07 -2.72 2.16
CA THR A 397 18.94 -1.74 1.49
C THR A 397 18.46 -1.49 0.07
N VAL A 398 18.59 -0.25 -0.38
CA VAL A 398 18.18 0.20 -1.71
C VAL A 398 19.19 1.20 -2.23
N GLU A 399 19.75 0.89 -3.38
CA GLU A 399 20.57 1.81 -4.17
C GLU A 399 19.99 1.90 -5.58
N GLN A 400 19.94 3.12 -6.11
CA GLN A 400 19.47 3.39 -7.46
C GLN A 400 20.53 4.17 -8.21
N PHE A 401 20.85 3.71 -9.42
CA PHE A 401 21.78 4.36 -10.32
C PHE A 401 21.14 4.52 -11.71
N ALA A 402 21.48 5.59 -12.41
CA ALA A 402 21.01 5.85 -13.77
C ALA A 402 22.13 6.49 -14.59
N GLN A 403 22.31 5.99 -15.81
CA GLN A 403 23.35 6.42 -16.74
C GLN A 403 22.88 6.12 -18.17
N ASP A 404 23.04 7.10 -19.07
CA ASP A 404 22.72 6.98 -20.49
C ASP A 404 21.32 6.41 -20.78
N GLY A 405 20.33 6.86 -19.99
CA GLY A 405 18.93 6.40 -20.10
C GLY A 405 18.64 5.02 -19.52
N SER A 406 19.67 4.25 -19.16
CA SER A 406 19.55 2.98 -18.47
C SER A 406 19.45 3.18 -16.95
N HIS A 407 18.80 2.22 -16.28
CA HIS A 407 18.58 2.25 -14.83
C HIS A 407 19.04 0.95 -14.17
N TRP A 408 19.65 1.08 -13.00
CA TRP A 408 20.06 -0.02 -12.14
C TRP A 408 19.46 0.16 -10.75
N LEU A 409 18.94 -0.92 -10.20
CA LEU A 409 18.50 -1.02 -8.82
C LEU A 409 19.32 -2.11 -8.15
N ASP A 410 19.83 -1.84 -6.96
CA ASP A 410 20.47 -2.82 -6.08
C ASP A 410 19.73 -2.85 -4.75
N LEU A 411 19.12 -3.98 -4.46
CA LEU A 411 18.15 -4.17 -3.40
C LEU A 411 18.58 -5.38 -2.58
N ALA A 412 18.52 -5.32 -1.24
CA ALA A 412 18.78 -6.50 -0.43
C ALA A 412 17.95 -6.51 0.84
N HIS A 413 17.71 -7.71 1.39
CA HIS A 413 17.15 -7.85 2.72
C HIS A 413 17.59 -9.13 3.45
N ASP A 414 17.44 -9.14 4.77
CA ASP A 414 17.88 -10.22 5.68
C ASP A 414 16.73 -11.09 6.20
N GLY A 415 15.63 -11.15 5.46
CA GLY A 415 14.36 -11.77 5.90
C GLY A 415 14.44 -13.27 6.15
N TYR A 416 15.44 -13.93 5.58
CA TYR A 416 15.70 -15.36 5.72
C TYR A 416 16.80 -15.66 6.75
N HIS A 417 17.45 -14.64 7.33
CA HIS A 417 18.62 -14.83 8.19
C HIS A 417 18.26 -15.60 9.46
N ALA A 418 17.18 -15.23 10.13
CA ALA A 418 16.76 -15.88 11.38
C ALA A 418 16.34 -17.36 11.20
N SER A 419 15.86 -17.75 10.02
CA SER A 419 15.39 -19.12 9.75
C SER A 419 16.45 -20.01 9.09
N PHE A 420 17.31 -19.42 8.25
CA PHE A 420 18.19 -20.17 7.35
C PHE A 420 19.63 -19.66 7.32
N GLY A 421 19.97 -18.62 8.08
CA GLY A 421 21.31 -18.01 8.04
C GLY A 421 21.64 -17.43 6.67
N ALA A 422 20.64 -16.95 5.93
CA ALA A 422 20.78 -16.45 4.56
C ALA A 422 20.21 -15.04 4.37
N SER A 423 20.85 -14.25 3.51
CA SER A 423 20.36 -12.96 3.00
C SER A 423 20.13 -13.06 1.49
N TRP A 424 19.28 -12.18 0.97
CA TRP A 424 19.01 -12.10 -0.46
C TRP A 424 19.26 -10.68 -0.97
N ARG A 425 19.96 -10.60 -2.09
CA ARG A 425 20.21 -9.37 -2.86
C ARG A 425 19.68 -9.56 -4.28
N ARG A 426 18.93 -8.58 -4.77
CA ARG A 426 18.38 -8.48 -6.11
C ARG A 426 18.96 -7.24 -6.78
N ARG A 427 19.52 -7.42 -7.98
CA ARG A 427 19.84 -6.32 -8.88
C ARG A 427 18.90 -6.34 -10.07
N LEU A 428 18.34 -5.20 -10.43
CA LEU A 428 17.51 -5.05 -11.63
C LEU A 428 18.16 -4.03 -12.56
N TYR A 429 18.19 -4.35 -13.84
CA TYR A 429 18.65 -3.45 -14.91
C TYR A 429 17.52 -3.25 -15.91
N LEU A 430 17.18 -2.00 -16.20
CA LEU A 430 16.27 -1.63 -17.28
C LEU A 430 17.03 -0.79 -18.30
N GLY A 431 17.21 -1.35 -19.50
CA GLY A 431 17.89 -0.66 -20.58
C GLY A 431 17.14 0.58 -21.08
N ASP A 432 17.88 1.49 -21.70
CA ASP A 432 17.46 2.79 -22.25
C ASP A 432 16.26 2.78 -23.21
N GLY A 433 16.04 1.69 -23.94
CA GLY A 433 14.86 1.49 -24.79
C GLY A 433 13.63 0.97 -24.04
N GLY A 434 13.79 0.54 -22.78
CA GLY A 434 12.75 -0.10 -21.97
C GLY A 434 12.42 -1.53 -22.41
N GLU A 435 13.17 -2.09 -23.36
CA GLU A 435 12.87 -3.37 -24.03
C GLU A 435 13.76 -4.52 -23.55
N ASN A 436 14.58 -4.25 -22.53
CA ASN A 436 15.56 -5.16 -21.98
C ASN A 436 15.55 -5.00 -20.46
N LEU A 437 14.83 -5.89 -19.77
CA LEU A 437 14.80 -5.99 -18.31
C LEU A 437 15.64 -7.20 -17.90
N ARG A 438 16.67 -6.98 -17.08
CA ARG A 438 17.53 -8.04 -16.56
C ARG A 438 17.52 -8.04 -15.04
N GLY A 439 17.78 -9.19 -14.46
CA GLY A 439 18.02 -9.28 -13.03
C GLY A 439 19.16 -10.24 -12.66
N GLU A 440 19.77 -9.96 -11.53
CA GLU A 440 20.73 -10.82 -10.85
C GLU A 440 20.25 -11.03 -9.41
N GLU A 441 20.09 -12.29 -9.02
CA GLU A 441 19.67 -12.69 -7.69
C GLU A 441 20.87 -13.36 -7.01
N VAL A 442 21.25 -12.86 -5.84
CA VAL A 442 22.36 -13.37 -5.05
C VAL A 442 21.83 -13.80 -3.70
N VAL A 443 22.03 -15.08 -3.37
CA VAL A 443 21.76 -15.62 -2.03
C VAL A 443 23.10 -15.90 -1.36
N GLU A 444 23.34 -15.22 -0.24
CA GLU A 444 24.52 -15.45 0.60
C GLU A 444 24.07 -16.10 1.89
N GLY A 445 24.77 -17.13 2.34
CA GLY A 445 24.40 -17.80 3.58
C GLY A 445 25.45 -18.73 4.13
N GLU A 446 25.13 -19.37 5.26
CA GLU A 446 25.99 -20.33 5.95
C GLU A 446 26.11 -21.68 5.20
N ARG A 447 25.18 -21.97 4.30
CA ARG A 447 25.13 -23.17 3.45
C ARG A 447 24.38 -22.89 2.16
N LEU A 448 24.59 -23.75 1.16
CA LEU A 448 23.80 -23.75 -0.07
C LEU A 448 22.33 -23.99 0.27
N GLN A 449 21.45 -23.18 -0.33
CA GLN A 449 20.01 -23.20 -0.12
C GLN A 449 19.30 -23.62 -1.41
N SER A 450 18.12 -24.21 -1.24
CA SER A 450 17.15 -24.37 -2.32
C SER A 450 16.29 -23.11 -2.41
N PHE A 451 16.08 -22.59 -3.61
CA PHE A 451 15.17 -21.47 -3.81
C PHE A 451 14.52 -21.48 -5.19
N VAL A 452 13.44 -20.72 -5.29
CA VAL A 452 12.67 -20.54 -6.52
C VAL A 452 12.47 -19.05 -6.76
N LEU A 453 12.90 -18.56 -7.92
CA LEU A 453 12.47 -17.27 -8.42
C LEU A 453 11.09 -17.44 -9.06
N ARG A 454 10.15 -16.57 -8.72
CA ARG A 454 8.80 -16.55 -9.29
C ARG A 454 8.57 -15.25 -10.04
N PHE A 455 7.95 -15.35 -11.21
CA PHE A 455 7.45 -14.21 -11.97
C PHE A 455 6.05 -14.52 -12.45
N HIS A 456 5.04 -13.95 -11.78
CA HIS A 456 3.64 -14.20 -12.13
C HIS A 456 3.27 -13.40 -13.38
N LEU A 457 2.63 -14.06 -14.34
CA LEU A 457 2.21 -13.43 -15.58
C LEU A 457 0.78 -12.91 -15.47
N HIS A 458 0.53 -11.74 -16.03
CA HIS A 458 -0.84 -11.24 -16.17
C HIS A 458 -1.67 -12.21 -17.06
N PRO A 459 -2.97 -12.45 -16.79
CA PRO A 459 -3.78 -13.41 -17.56
C PRO A 459 -3.87 -13.16 -19.06
N SER A 460 -3.58 -11.93 -19.52
CA SER A 460 -3.53 -11.58 -20.94
C SER A 460 -2.22 -11.96 -21.64
N VAL A 461 -1.25 -12.55 -20.94
CA VAL A 461 0.04 -12.95 -21.49
C VAL A 461 -0.02 -14.42 -21.88
N GLU A 462 0.20 -14.70 -23.15
CA GLU A 462 0.38 -16.07 -23.62
C GLU A 462 1.85 -16.46 -23.46
N ALA A 463 2.10 -17.67 -22.94
CA ALA A 463 3.44 -18.10 -22.55
C ALA A 463 3.68 -19.56 -22.93
N GLU A 464 4.77 -19.81 -23.64
CA GLU A 464 5.20 -21.13 -24.07
C GLU A 464 6.68 -21.37 -23.73
N LEU A 465 6.98 -22.56 -23.23
CA LEU A 465 8.35 -22.99 -22.94
C LEU A 465 8.90 -23.73 -24.15
N ASP A 466 9.95 -23.19 -24.76
CA ASP A 466 10.84 -23.93 -25.64
C ASP A 466 11.84 -24.71 -24.76
N ALA A 467 11.54 -25.99 -24.55
CA ALA A 467 12.30 -26.84 -23.65
C ALA A 467 13.74 -27.10 -24.14
N ASP A 468 13.94 -27.17 -25.46
CA ASP A 468 15.24 -27.42 -26.06
C ASP A 468 16.15 -26.19 -25.91
N ALA A 469 15.59 -24.99 -26.05
CA ALA A 469 16.33 -23.75 -25.93
C ALA A 469 16.41 -23.19 -24.48
N GLN A 470 15.66 -23.75 -23.52
CA GLN A 470 15.47 -23.19 -22.18
C GLN A 470 15.00 -21.72 -22.20
N VAL A 471 14.10 -21.41 -23.14
CA VAL A 471 13.56 -20.06 -23.35
C VAL A 471 12.05 -20.09 -23.17
N ILE A 472 11.51 -19.11 -22.44
CA ILE A 472 10.06 -18.87 -22.44
C ILE A 472 9.75 -17.74 -23.40
N VAL A 473 8.90 -18.03 -24.37
CA VAL A 473 8.36 -17.05 -25.31
C VAL A 473 7.04 -16.51 -24.76
N LEU A 474 6.91 -15.19 -24.73
CA LEU A 474 5.75 -14.48 -24.21
C LEU A 474 5.16 -13.60 -25.31
N ASP A 475 3.87 -13.76 -25.62
CA ASP A 475 3.13 -12.80 -26.43
C ASP A 475 2.32 -11.85 -25.54
N VAL A 476 2.56 -10.55 -25.73
CA VAL A 476 1.96 -9.48 -24.96
C VAL A 476 1.34 -8.45 -25.91
N GLY A 477 0.13 -8.75 -26.37
CA GLY A 477 -0.61 -7.88 -27.28
C GLY A 477 0.05 -7.74 -28.65
N GLY A 478 0.53 -8.86 -29.22
CA GLY A 478 1.20 -8.94 -30.50
C GLY A 478 2.68 -8.56 -30.45
N ARG A 479 3.29 -8.59 -29.26
CA ARG A 479 4.70 -8.27 -29.04
C ARG A 479 5.38 -9.44 -28.36
N ILE A 480 6.43 -9.94 -28.99
CA ILE A 480 7.16 -11.10 -28.50
C ILE A 480 8.27 -10.67 -27.55
N TRP A 481 8.26 -11.29 -26.37
CA TRP A 481 9.33 -11.22 -25.39
C TRP A 481 9.91 -12.61 -25.16
N ARG A 482 11.20 -12.67 -24.85
CA ARG A 482 11.90 -13.90 -24.51
C ARG A 482 12.48 -13.78 -23.11
N PHE A 483 12.17 -14.76 -22.27
CA PHE A 483 12.75 -14.92 -20.95
C PHE A 483 13.79 -16.05 -20.98
N ARG A 484 14.97 -15.79 -20.39
CA ARG A 484 16.05 -16.76 -20.19
C ARG A 484 16.65 -16.58 -18.81
N ALA A 485 17.21 -17.64 -18.25
CA ALA A 485 17.98 -17.57 -17.02
C ALA A 485 19.22 -18.47 -17.07
N ASP A 486 20.22 -18.11 -16.28
CA ASP A 486 21.44 -18.86 -16.00
C ASP A 486 21.60 -19.05 -14.50
N GLY A 487 22.16 -20.19 -14.08
CA GLY A 487 22.28 -20.59 -12.68
C GLY A 487 21.04 -21.29 -12.08
N GLY A 488 20.09 -21.73 -12.90
CA GLY A 488 18.93 -22.50 -12.46
C GLY A 488 18.09 -23.06 -13.61
N ILE A 489 17.13 -23.94 -13.29
CA ILE A 489 16.26 -24.59 -14.27
C ILE A 489 15.01 -23.72 -14.50
N VAL A 490 14.79 -23.32 -15.75
CA VAL A 490 13.62 -22.52 -16.15
C VAL A 490 12.40 -23.43 -16.34
N GLY A 491 11.25 -23.00 -15.84
CA GLY A 491 9.99 -23.70 -15.99
C GLY A 491 8.80 -22.75 -16.07
N LEU A 492 7.66 -23.30 -16.51
CA LEU A 492 6.39 -22.60 -16.57
C LEU A 492 5.36 -23.38 -15.74
N GLU A 493 4.77 -22.72 -14.75
CA GLU A 493 3.85 -23.33 -13.78
C GLU A 493 2.50 -22.63 -13.78
N GLU A 494 1.48 -23.31 -13.24
CA GLU A 494 0.17 -22.69 -12.99
C GLU A 494 0.28 -21.59 -11.94
N SER A 495 -0.55 -20.57 -12.09
CA SER A 495 -0.66 -19.47 -11.15
C SER A 495 -2.06 -18.89 -11.12
N VAL A 496 -2.25 -17.90 -10.26
CA VAL A 496 -3.55 -17.23 -10.04
C VAL A 496 -3.37 -15.72 -10.07
N TYR A 497 -4.40 -15.04 -10.56
CA TYR A 497 -4.47 -13.58 -10.59
C TYR A 497 -5.71 -13.11 -9.84
N PHE A 498 -5.50 -12.25 -8.85
CA PHE A 498 -6.50 -11.66 -7.97
C PHE A 498 -6.47 -10.12 -8.02
N GLY A 499 -5.82 -9.53 -9.03
CA GLY A 499 -5.85 -8.08 -9.24
C GLY A 499 -7.19 -7.57 -9.79
N GLY A 500 -7.99 -8.44 -10.40
CA GLY A 500 -9.29 -8.13 -10.99
C GLY A 500 -10.48 -8.24 -10.03
N THR A 501 -11.68 -8.32 -10.61
CA THR A 501 -12.94 -8.45 -9.83
C THR A 501 -13.24 -9.89 -9.42
N ALA A 502 -12.64 -10.86 -10.11
CA ALA A 502 -12.77 -12.29 -9.83
C ALA A 502 -11.38 -12.96 -9.95
N PRO A 503 -11.19 -14.12 -9.30
CA PRO A 503 -9.98 -14.91 -9.46
C PRO A 503 -9.85 -15.44 -10.89
N GLU A 504 -8.67 -15.31 -11.48
CA GLU A 504 -8.36 -15.81 -12.82
C GLU A 504 -7.19 -16.78 -12.77
N ARG A 505 -7.23 -17.84 -13.59
CA ARG A 505 -6.08 -18.73 -13.77
C ARG A 505 -5.09 -18.07 -14.73
N THR A 506 -3.80 -18.19 -14.42
CA THR A 506 -2.72 -17.69 -15.27
C THR A 506 -1.51 -18.62 -15.15
N ARG A 507 -0.36 -18.21 -15.68
CA ARG A 507 0.91 -18.91 -15.56
C ARG A 507 1.92 -18.06 -14.81
N GLN A 508 2.98 -18.70 -14.34
CA GLN A 508 4.15 -18.03 -13.79
C GLN A 508 5.41 -18.66 -14.36
N ILE A 509 6.43 -17.84 -14.58
CA ILE A 509 7.77 -18.32 -14.84
C ILE A 509 8.41 -18.67 -13.51
N VAL A 510 9.08 -19.82 -13.45
CA VAL A 510 9.89 -20.24 -12.31
C VAL A 510 11.33 -20.48 -12.73
N VAL A 511 12.28 -20.10 -11.87
CA VAL A 511 13.68 -20.51 -11.98
C VAL A 511 14.03 -21.24 -10.69
N ARG A 512 14.27 -22.55 -10.79
CA ARG A 512 14.52 -23.42 -9.64
C ARG A 512 16.01 -23.66 -9.48
N VAL A 513 16.50 -23.45 -8.26
CA VAL A 513 17.90 -23.68 -7.88
C VAL A 513 17.93 -24.67 -6.75
N ARG A 514 18.70 -25.76 -6.92
CA ARG A 514 18.98 -26.72 -5.86
C ARG A 514 20.40 -26.50 -5.33
N PRO A 515 20.73 -26.99 -4.12
CA PRO A 515 22.10 -27.04 -3.64
C PRO A 515 23.00 -27.76 -4.65
N GLY A 516 23.99 -27.06 -5.18
CA GLY A 516 24.90 -27.55 -6.23
C GLY A 516 24.65 -26.97 -7.62
N ASP A 517 23.45 -26.43 -7.87
CA ASP A 517 23.17 -25.62 -9.05
C ASP A 517 23.65 -24.20 -8.75
N GLY A 518 24.78 -23.76 -9.34
CA GLY A 518 25.24 -22.37 -9.22
C GLY A 518 26.64 -22.13 -8.66
N GLU A 519 27.56 -23.10 -8.73
CA GLU A 519 29.00 -22.80 -8.64
C GLU A 519 29.46 -22.04 -9.90
N GLY A 520 29.10 -20.76 -9.99
CA GLY A 520 29.78 -19.81 -10.86
C GLY A 520 31.06 -19.33 -10.18
N PRO A 521 32.19 -19.12 -10.90
CA PRO A 521 33.42 -18.66 -10.30
C PRO A 521 33.17 -17.34 -9.55
N ALA A 522 33.69 -17.28 -8.32
CA ALA A 522 33.65 -16.11 -7.46
C ALA A 522 34.61 -15.04 -7.97
N GLU A 523 34.33 -14.45 -9.13
CA GLU A 523 34.82 -13.15 -9.60
C GLU A 523 34.38 -12.97 -11.06
N SER A 524 33.38 -12.14 -11.28
CA SER A 524 33.23 -11.41 -12.54
C SER A 524 32.89 -9.99 -12.15
N PRO A 525 33.57 -8.98 -12.72
CA PRO A 525 33.33 -7.59 -12.36
C PRO A 525 31.87 -7.21 -12.67
N PRO A 526 31.33 -6.17 -12.01
CA PRO A 526 30.03 -5.61 -12.41
C PRO A 526 30.06 -5.30 -13.91
N ILE A 527 28.91 -5.50 -14.57
CA ILE A 527 28.66 -5.33 -16.01
C ILE A 527 29.55 -4.20 -16.57
N ALA A 528 30.62 -4.58 -17.27
CA ALA A 528 31.48 -3.65 -17.96
C ALA A 528 30.77 -3.14 -19.22
N VAL A 529 30.80 -1.83 -19.41
CA VAL A 529 30.42 -1.17 -20.65
C VAL A 529 31.44 -1.57 -21.71
N GLU A 530 31.05 -2.40 -22.68
CA GLU A 530 31.84 -2.57 -23.90
C GLU A 530 31.72 -1.27 -24.72
N THR A 531 32.68 -0.36 -24.56
CA THR A 531 32.95 0.68 -25.56
C THR A 531 33.83 0.07 -26.63
N GLU A 532 33.32 -0.03 -27.86
CA GLU A 532 34.16 -0.39 -29.02
C GLU A 532 35.27 0.67 -29.24
N PRO A 533 36.48 0.26 -29.68
CA PRO A 533 37.59 1.16 -29.88
C PRO A 533 37.39 2.05 -31.11
N GLY A 534 37.73 3.34 -30.94
CA GLY A 534 37.56 4.38 -31.93
C GLY A 534 38.28 4.12 -33.26
N THR A 535 37.60 4.49 -34.33
CA THR A 535 38.23 4.71 -35.64
C THR A 535 38.77 6.15 -35.66
N GLU A 536 40.09 6.28 -35.71
CA GLU A 536 40.80 7.51 -36.03
C GLU A 536 40.35 8.03 -37.41
N MET A 537 39.90 9.28 -37.46
CA MET A 537 39.86 10.06 -38.69
C MET A 537 40.38 11.47 -38.38
N ALA A 538 41.52 11.78 -38.98
CA ALA A 538 42.14 13.08 -39.04
C ALA A 538 41.24 14.11 -39.76
N GLY A 539 41.29 15.37 -39.33
CA GLY A 539 40.68 16.47 -40.08
C GLY A 539 40.54 17.80 -39.33
N GLU A 540 41.61 18.59 -39.40
CA GLU A 540 41.61 20.06 -39.54
C GLU A 540 40.99 20.99 -38.46
N SER A 541 41.89 21.77 -37.83
CA SER A 541 41.61 23.07 -37.19
C SER A 541 41.21 24.15 -38.22
N PRO A 542 40.44 25.16 -37.80
CA PRO A 542 41.03 26.46 -37.42
C PRO A 542 40.34 27.01 -36.15
N GLY A 543 40.86 27.92 -35.32
CA GLY A 543 41.87 28.96 -35.45
C GLY A 543 41.27 30.23 -34.81
N THR A 544 41.96 30.80 -33.80
CA THR A 544 41.76 32.16 -33.18
C THR A 544 40.42 32.40 -32.44
N GLU A 545 40.33 33.08 -31.30
CA GLU A 545 41.01 34.30 -30.84
C GLU A 545 40.92 34.48 -29.31
N SER A 546 41.83 35.32 -28.82
CA SER A 546 42.17 35.80 -27.47
C SER A 546 41.08 36.47 -26.61
N ALA A 547 41.24 36.42 -25.28
CA ALA A 547 41.20 37.62 -24.42
C ALA A 547 41.82 37.37 -23.03
N GLU A 548 42.74 38.28 -22.69
CA GLU A 548 43.47 38.43 -21.43
C GLU A 548 42.56 38.87 -20.26
N ASN A 549 42.93 38.51 -19.03
CA ASN A 549 43.20 39.53 -18.01
C ASN A 549 43.87 38.92 -16.78
N GLY A 550 45.07 39.43 -16.46
CA GLY A 550 45.75 39.19 -15.19
C GLY A 550 45.23 40.11 -14.08
N GLY A 551 45.70 39.89 -12.86
CA GLY A 551 45.50 40.89 -11.80
C GLY A 551 45.57 40.40 -10.34
N VAL A 552 46.79 40.14 -9.87
CA VAL A 552 47.35 40.64 -8.59
C VAL A 552 46.67 40.25 -7.25
N ALA A 553 47.44 39.51 -6.43
CA ALA A 553 47.36 39.47 -4.95
C ALA A 553 48.12 40.65 -4.32
N PRO A 554 47.84 41.05 -3.06
CA PRO A 554 48.74 40.68 -1.93
C PRO A 554 47.99 40.51 -0.56
N VAL A 555 48.32 39.59 0.36
CA VAL A 555 49.40 39.50 1.40
C VAL A 555 48.86 39.58 2.85
N ALA A 556 49.28 38.58 3.65
CA ALA A 556 49.58 38.49 5.11
C ALA A 556 48.48 38.82 6.15
N THR A 557 48.40 38.18 7.33
CA THR A 557 49.45 37.79 8.34
C THR A 557 48.97 36.58 9.18
N GLU A 558 49.82 35.57 9.43
CA GLU A 558 50.47 35.18 10.73
C GLU A 558 49.46 34.71 11.83
N ASP A 559 49.61 33.56 12.51
CA ASP A 559 50.77 33.17 13.32
C ASP A 559 50.74 31.65 13.71
N SER A 560 51.88 30.97 13.55
CA SER A 560 52.63 30.05 14.45
C SER A 560 51.93 29.36 15.65
N ALA A 561 52.30 28.18 16.20
CA ALA A 561 53.27 27.14 15.88
C ALA A 561 53.05 25.92 16.83
N SER A 562 53.59 24.79 16.39
CA SER A 562 53.90 23.48 16.99
C SER A 562 54.18 23.32 18.49
N GLU A 563 53.87 22.14 19.06
CA GLU A 563 54.88 21.13 19.52
C GLU A 563 54.23 19.90 20.23
N GLN A 564 54.76 18.71 19.92
CA GLN A 564 54.77 17.42 20.67
C GLN A 564 56.27 17.12 20.96
N PRO A 565 56.74 16.22 21.89
CA PRO A 565 56.22 14.85 22.15
C PRO A 565 56.51 14.17 23.54
N ALA A 566 56.13 12.87 23.65
CA ALA A 566 56.84 11.71 24.27
C ALA A 566 56.48 11.12 25.69
N ALA A 567 56.13 9.81 25.64
CA ALA A 567 56.60 8.61 26.42
C ALA A 567 56.13 8.23 27.86
N GLU A 568 56.27 6.90 28.13
CA GLU A 568 56.17 6.07 29.39
C GLU A 568 54.79 5.48 29.79
N GLU A 569 54.59 4.25 30.31
CA GLU A 569 55.39 3.02 30.59
C GLU A 569 54.39 1.89 31.01
N ALA A 570 54.81 0.61 31.04
CA ALA A 570 54.01 -0.58 31.44
C ALA A 570 54.32 -1.07 32.89
N PRO A 571 53.49 -1.97 33.49
CA PRO A 571 54.04 -3.26 33.98
C PRO A 571 53.07 -4.48 33.97
N ALA A 572 53.63 -5.69 34.19
CA ALA A 572 53.00 -7.04 34.36
C ALA A 572 53.54 -7.73 35.66
N PRO A 573 53.38 -9.05 36.03
CA PRO A 573 52.40 -10.15 35.77
C PRO A 573 52.03 -11.10 37.00
N ALA A 574 51.18 -12.14 36.74
CA ALA A 574 51.09 -13.55 37.29
C ALA A 574 50.31 -13.87 38.62
N PRO A 575 49.80 -15.14 38.89
CA PRO A 575 50.11 -16.46 38.30
C PRO A 575 48.89 -17.40 37.96
N SER A 576 49.15 -18.70 37.77
CA SER A 576 48.59 -19.63 36.76
C SER A 576 47.88 -20.93 37.25
N THR A 577 47.07 -21.53 36.34
CA THR A 577 46.70 -22.98 36.09
C THR A 577 45.72 -23.75 37.00
N PRO A 578 44.96 -24.79 36.52
CA PRO A 578 45.24 -25.68 35.37
C PRO A 578 44.08 -25.99 34.37
N GLU A 579 44.47 -26.76 33.34
CA GLU A 579 43.78 -27.26 32.14
C GLU A 579 42.40 -27.94 32.32
N VAL A 580 41.50 -27.67 31.36
CA VAL A 580 40.48 -28.62 30.92
C VAL A 580 40.58 -28.71 29.39
N ALA A 581 40.85 -29.92 28.90
CA ALA A 581 40.87 -30.26 27.49
C ALA A 581 39.50 -29.97 26.84
N ALA A 582 39.47 -29.09 25.85
CA ALA A 582 38.35 -28.92 24.94
C ALA A 582 38.86 -29.00 23.50
N SER A 583 38.31 -29.98 22.79
CA SER A 583 38.33 -30.18 21.35
C SER A 583 38.57 -28.90 20.54
N GLY A 584 39.51 -28.97 19.60
CA GLY A 584 39.87 -27.87 18.71
C GLY A 584 38.69 -27.27 17.96
N PRO A 585 38.83 -26.03 17.47
CA PRO A 585 37.77 -25.36 16.73
C PRO A 585 37.51 -26.13 15.43
N THR A 586 36.29 -26.66 15.31
CA THR A 586 35.70 -27.07 14.04
C THR A 586 35.78 -25.89 13.07
N GLU A 587 36.21 -26.17 11.85
CA GLU A 587 36.44 -25.22 10.76
C GLU A 587 35.35 -24.15 10.65
N ALA A 588 35.76 -22.90 10.45
CA ALA A 588 34.88 -21.82 10.05
C ALA A 588 34.22 -22.20 8.71
N GLY A 589 32.95 -22.61 8.75
CA GLY A 589 32.16 -22.90 7.55
C GLY A 589 32.16 -21.67 6.62
N GLY A 590 32.72 -21.83 5.43
CA GLY A 590 32.78 -20.76 4.44
C GLY A 590 31.37 -20.29 4.06
N ARG A 591 31.16 -18.97 3.97
CA ARG A 591 29.92 -18.41 3.43
C ARG A 591 29.73 -18.90 2.00
N THR A 592 28.56 -19.46 1.71
CA THR A 592 28.17 -19.85 0.36
C THR A 592 27.53 -18.68 -0.37
N ARG A 593 27.72 -18.62 -1.68
CA ARG A 593 27.13 -17.59 -2.55
C ARG A 593 26.56 -18.25 -3.80
N GLN A 594 25.25 -18.17 -3.98
CA GLN A 594 24.55 -18.65 -5.18
C GLN A 594 24.07 -17.46 -5.99
N VAL A 595 24.33 -17.48 -7.31
CA VAL A 595 23.97 -16.40 -8.22
C VAL A 595 23.10 -16.93 -9.35
N VAL A 596 21.98 -16.26 -9.60
CA VAL A 596 21.11 -16.51 -10.75
C VAL A 596 20.97 -15.24 -11.55
N ARG A 597 21.11 -15.33 -12.87
CA ARG A 597 20.89 -14.19 -13.77
C ARG A 597 19.73 -14.50 -14.69
N TRP A 598 18.90 -13.51 -14.96
CA TRP A 598 17.77 -13.65 -15.87
C TRP A 598 17.62 -12.41 -16.76
N ALA A 599 17.05 -12.61 -17.94
CA ALA A 599 16.80 -11.55 -18.90
C ALA A 599 15.42 -11.75 -19.54
N LEU A 600 14.65 -10.67 -19.59
CA LEU A 600 13.39 -10.53 -20.29
C LEU A 600 13.57 -9.46 -21.38
N MET A 601 13.66 -9.90 -22.62
CA MET A 601 14.00 -9.03 -23.76
C MET A 601 12.91 -9.06 -24.82
N ARG A 602 12.53 -7.88 -25.33
CA ARG A 602 11.71 -7.79 -26.54
C ARG A 602 12.54 -8.30 -27.71
N THR A 603 11.90 -9.03 -28.60
CA THR A 603 12.48 -9.38 -29.88
C THR A 603 11.65 -8.81 -30.99
N ASP A 604 12.30 -8.26 -32.00
CA ASP A 604 11.61 -7.91 -33.24
C ASP A 604 11.19 -9.23 -33.92
N GLY A 605 9.91 -9.32 -34.27
CA GLY A 605 9.28 -10.51 -34.83
C GLY A 605 9.70 -10.80 -36.25
#